data_AF-A0A7C5VW18-F1
#
_entry.id   AF-A0A7C5VW18-F1
#
_cell.length_a   1.000
_cell.length_b   1.000
_cell.length_c   1.000
_cell.angle_alpha   90.00
_cell.angle_beta   90.00
_cell.angle_gamma   90.00
#
_symmetry.space_group_name_H-M   'P 1'
#
loop_
_entity.id
_entity.type
_entity.pdbx_description
1 polymer ?
#
loop_
_entity_poly.entity_id
_entity_poly.type
_entity_poly.pdbx_seq_one_letter_code
_entity_poly.pdbx_strand_id
1 'polypeptide(L)'
;MSQELSRLSPRLEEIAARIMAGEMPNAGRFCGACLHPLSSGGGACPHCGRLPAQVEPFTAIPKEILAMVQAQRMREALVVRGMAYGGLLGGVIASLLPIVFWDVHWWTVLLLFVMLGVAYIGAANLANTVGDALGYRWGQWEKRRRWQRLMAQGGLEALRRAP
;
A
#
# COMPACT_ATOMS: atom_id res chain seq x y z
N MET A 1 18.69 8.96 6.13
CA MET A 1 17.29 8.96 6.61
C MET A 1 16.40 7.87 5.96
N SER A 2 16.72 7.39 4.75
CA SER A 2 16.15 6.18 4.14
C SER A 2 16.50 4.87 4.87
N GLN A 3 17.64 4.83 5.56
CA GLN A 3 18.20 3.66 6.23
C GLN A 3 17.40 3.11 7.42
N GLU A 4 16.60 3.94 8.11
CA GLU A 4 15.82 3.51 9.29
C GLU A 4 14.51 2.81 8.88
N LEU A 5 13.89 3.28 7.79
CA LEU A 5 12.65 2.69 7.26
C LEU A 5 12.93 1.39 6.48
N SER A 6 14.12 1.27 5.89
CA SER A 6 14.61 0.01 5.33
C SER A 6 14.94 -1.05 6.39
N ARG A 7 14.91 -0.72 7.69
CA ARG A 7 15.08 -1.73 8.75
C ARG A 7 13.81 -2.53 9.02
N LEU A 8 12.63 -2.03 8.65
CA LEU A 8 11.41 -2.83 8.74
C LEU A 8 11.46 -3.92 7.68
N SER A 9 11.15 -5.15 8.08
CA SER A 9 11.26 -6.26 7.13
C SER A 9 10.14 -6.24 6.09
N PRO A 10 10.41 -6.55 4.81
CA PRO A 10 9.36 -6.66 3.78
C PRO A 10 8.27 -7.67 4.17
N ARG A 11 8.68 -8.75 4.83
CA ARG A 11 7.80 -9.83 5.31
C ARG A 11 6.78 -9.36 6.35
N LEU A 12 7.04 -8.24 7.04
CA LEU A 12 6.08 -7.64 7.97
C LEU A 12 4.82 -7.18 7.24
N GLU A 13 4.95 -6.60 6.05
CA GLU A 13 3.82 -6.04 5.32
C GLU A 13 2.89 -7.14 4.81
N GLU A 14 3.44 -8.27 4.39
CA GLU A 14 2.66 -9.46 4.03
C GLU A 14 1.90 -10.03 5.23
N ILE A 15 2.59 -10.21 6.37
CA ILE A 15 1.96 -10.74 7.58
C ILE A 15 0.89 -9.78 8.10
N ALA A 16 1.18 -8.48 8.16
CA ALA A 16 0.22 -7.47 8.54
C ALA A 16 -1.02 -7.49 7.63
N ALA A 17 -0.83 -7.70 6.32
CA ALA A 17 -1.95 -7.81 5.38
C ALA A 17 -2.84 -9.03 5.68
N ARG A 18 -2.25 -10.19 5.95
CA ARG A 18 -3.00 -11.40 6.29
C ARG A 18 -3.73 -11.29 7.62
N ILE A 19 -3.12 -10.63 8.61
CA ILE A 19 -3.77 -10.31 9.90
C ILE A 19 -4.98 -9.41 9.68
N MET A 20 -4.81 -8.32 8.91
CA MET A 20 -5.89 -7.37 8.62
C MET A 20 -7.02 -8.01 7.79
N ALA A 21 -6.70 -8.99 6.95
CA ALA A 21 -7.68 -9.77 6.19
C ALA A 21 -8.41 -10.83 7.04
N GLY A 22 -8.01 -11.02 8.31
CA GLY A 22 -8.57 -12.05 9.19
C GLY A 22 -8.11 -13.47 8.87
N GLU A 23 -7.12 -13.64 7.99
CA GLU A 23 -6.58 -14.95 7.61
C GLU A 23 -5.69 -15.56 8.70
N MET A 24 -5.19 -14.73 9.61
CA MET A 24 -4.35 -15.17 10.72
C MET A 24 -4.53 -14.28 11.96
N PRO A 25 -4.38 -14.83 13.18
CA PRO A 25 -4.42 -14.03 14.40
C PRO A 25 -3.18 -13.12 14.50
N ASN A 26 -3.33 -11.96 15.16
CA ASN A 26 -2.22 -11.09 15.53
C ASN A 26 -1.47 -11.65 16.75
N ALA A 27 -0.87 -12.83 16.59
CA ALA A 27 -0.11 -13.52 17.62
C ALA A 27 1.13 -14.18 17.00
N GLY A 28 2.27 -14.04 17.65
CA GLY A 28 3.53 -14.62 17.17
C GLY A 28 4.74 -14.16 17.98
N ARG A 29 5.93 -14.34 17.42
CA ARG A 29 7.16 -13.76 17.95
C ARG A 29 7.78 -12.89 16.88
N PHE A 30 7.95 -11.61 17.18
CA PHE A 30 8.50 -10.63 16.25
C PHE A 30 9.73 -9.98 16.87
N CYS A 31 10.75 -9.71 16.06
CA CYS A 31 11.95 -9.05 16.53
C CYS A 31 11.62 -7.67 17.10
N GLY A 32 12.09 -7.36 18.32
CA GLY A 32 11.86 -6.06 18.95
C GLY A 32 12.48 -4.85 18.24
N ALA A 33 13.40 -5.08 17.29
CA ALA A 33 14.10 -4.00 16.57
C ALA A 33 13.60 -3.76 15.14
N CYS A 34 13.12 -4.80 14.44
CA CYS A 34 12.70 -4.71 13.03
C CYS A 34 11.33 -5.30 12.75
N LEU A 35 10.64 -5.84 13.76
CA LEU A 35 9.35 -6.52 13.67
C LEU A 35 9.32 -7.71 12.69
N HIS A 36 10.49 -8.24 12.31
CA HIS A 36 10.55 -9.45 11.49
C HIS A 36 10.04 -10.66 12.29
N PRO A 37 9.21 -11.54 11.70
CA PRO A 37 8.82 -12.80 12.35
C PRO A 37 10.07 -13.62 12.71
N LEU A 38 10.12 -14.08 13.96
CA LEU A 38 11.19 -14.94 14.46
C LEU A 38 10.75 -16.41 14.37
N SER A 39 11.67 -17.29 13.99
CA SER A 39 11.48 -18.74 14.10
C SER A 39 11.54 -19.18 15.56
N SER A 40 11.00 -20.36 15.85
CA SER A 40 10.98 -20.95 17.20
C SER A 40 12.38 -21.24 17.76
N GLY A 41 13.37 -21.48 16.90
CA GLY A 41 14.77 -21.63 17.28
C GLY A 41 15.39 -20.28 17.60
N GLY A 42 15.72 -20.04 18.87
CA GLY A 42 16.15 -18.75 19.46
C GLY A 42 17.46 -18.14 18.94
N GLY A 43 17.77 -18.27 17.65
CA GLY A 43 18.89 -17.62 16.98
C GLY A 43 18.66 -16.13 16.73
N ALA A 44 19.68 -15.51 16.13
CA ALA A 44 19.63 -14.12 15.69
C ALA A 44 18.51 -13.91 14.65
N CYS A 45 17.91 -12.72 14.67
CA CYS A 45 16.93 -12.32 13.67
C CYS A 45 17.58 -12.38 12.27
N PRO A 46 16.99 -13.07 11.29
CA PRO A 46 17.58 -13.20 9.96
C PRO A 46 17.60 -11.87 9.17
N HIS A 47 16.82 -10.88 9.60
CA HIS A 47 16.74 -9.58 8.94
C HIS A 47 17.75 -8.56 9.49
N CYS A 48 17.88 -8.44 10.81
CA CYS A 48 18.71 -7.41 11.44
C CYS A 48 19.90 -7.97 12.23
N GLY A 49 20.05 -9.29 12.32
CA GLY A 49 21.14 -9.97 13.02
C GLY A 49 21.08 -9.88 14.55
N ARG A 50 20.10 -9.18 15.13
CA ARG A 50 20.01 -9.02 16.59
C ARG A 50 19.47 -10.28 17.26
N LEU A 51 20.05 -10.63 18.41
CA LEU A 51 19.55 -11.73 19.22
C LEU A 51 18.28 -11.33 19.99
N PRO A 52 17.33 -12.25 20.21
CA PRO A 52 16.16 -12.03 21.05
C PRO A 52 16.52 -11.58 22.48
N ALA A 53 17.69 -12.00 22.99
CA ALA A 53 18.20 -11.59 24.30
C ALA A 53 18.67 -10.12 24.35
N GLN A 54 18.98 -9.51 23.20
CA GLN A 54 19.41 -8.10 23.13
C GLN A 54 18.24 -7.14 22.96
N VAL A 55 17.15 -7.60 22.36
CA VAL A 55 15.95 -6.79 22.13
C VAL A 55 14.73 -7.66 22.34
N GLU A 56 13.94 -7.33 23.36
CA GLU A 56 12.78 -8.10 23.76
C GLU A 56 11.80 -8.26 22.58
N PRO A 57 11.44 -9.51 22.21
CA PRO A 57 10.50 -9.77 21.12
C PRO A 57 9.09 -9.26 21.43
N PHE A 58 8.41 -8.76 20.40
CA PHE A 58 6.97 -8.52 20.49
C PHE A 58 6.19 -9.83 20.31
N THR A 59 5.12 -10.00 21.09
CA THR A 59 4.19 -11.14 20.96
C THR A 59 3.06 -10.89 19.96
N ALA A 60 2.84 -9.63 19.61
CA ALA A 60 1.87 -9.16 18.63
C ALA A 60 2.42 -7.93 17.92
N ILE A 61 1.98 -7.68 16.68
CA ILE A 61 2.34 -6.45 15.98
C ILE A 61 1.54 -5.30 16.63
N PRO A 62 2.20 -4.19 17.03
CA PRO A 62 1.52 -3.04 17.61
C PRO A 62 0.45 -2.48 16.67
N LYS A 63 -0.68 -2.05 17.24
CA LYS A 63 -1.84 -1.55 16.48
C LYS A 63 -1.48 -0.34 15.63
N GLU A 64 -0.57 0.50 16.11
CA GLU A 64 -0.07 1.69 15.42
C GLU A 64 0.65 1.31 14.12
N ILE A 65 1.44 0.22 14.14
CA ILE A 65 2.14 -0.27 12.96
C ILE A 65 1.14 -0.87 11.97
N LEU A 66 0.16 -1.65 12.44
CA LEU A 66 -0.91 -2.16 11.58
C LEU A 66 -1.70 -1.01 10.94
N ALA A 67 -2.05 0.03 11.70
CA ALA A 67 -2.74 1.21 11.19
C ALA A 67 -1.91 1.99 10.16
N MET A 68 -0.57 2.02 10.32
CA MET A 68 0.33 2.60 9.32
C MET A 68 0.32 1.81 8.01
N VAL A 69 0.39 0.48 8.07
CA VAL A 69 0.35 -0.39 6.88
C VAL A 69 -1.03 -0.31 6.21
N GLN A 70 -2.12 -0.29 6.99
CA GLN A 70 -3.48 -0.14 6.49
C GLN A 70 -3.66 1.18 5.73
N ALA A 71 -3.21 2.30 6.33
CA ALA A 71 -3.34 3.61 5.73
C ALA A 71 -2.56 3.74 4.41
N GLN A 72 -1.40 3.07 4.31
CA GLN A 72 -0.65 3.00 3.06
C GLN A 72 -1.45 2.28 1.97
N ARG A 73 -1.93 1.07 2.25
CA ARG A 73 -2.69 0.26 1.29
C ARG A 73 -3.99 0.92 0.85
N MET A 74 -4.70 1.57 1.76
CA MET A 74 -5.93 2.31 1.41
C MET A 74 -5.65 3.43 0.42
N ARG A 75 -4.51 4.14 0.55
CA ARG A 75 -4.14 5.22 -0.37
C ARG A 75 -3.71 4.68 -1.73
N GLU A 76 -2.92 3.61 -1.76
CA GLU A 76 -2.56 2.92 -3.00
C GLU A 76 -3.82 2.46 -3.74
N ALA A 77 -4.75 1.80 -3.03
CA ALA A 77 -6.03 1.38 -3.59
C ALA A 77 -6.87 2.57 -4.08
N LEU A 78 -6.89 3.70 -3.36
CA LEU A 78 -7.62 4.89 -3.77
C LEU A 78 -7.05 5.48 -5.06
N VAL A 79 -5.73 5.57 -5.19
CA VAL A 79 -5.06 6.10 -6.39
C VAL A 79 -5.33 5.20 -7.59
N VAL A 80 -5.13 3.88 -7.44
CA VAL A 80 -5.33 2.91 -8.52
C VAL A 80 -6.80 2.89 -8.97
N ARG A 81 -7.73 2.79 -8.02
CA ARG A 81 -9.18 2.81 -8.33
C ARG A 81 -9.61 4.15 -8.90
N GLY A 82 -9.15 5.25 -8.33
CA GLY A 82 -9.46 6.60 -8.80
C GLY A 82 -8.99 6.84 -10.23
N MET A 83 -7.80 6.34 -10.58
CA MET A 83 -7.27 6.44 -11.95
C MET A 83 -8.06 5.56 -12.93
N ALA A 84 -8.42 4.34 -12.54
CA ALA A 84 -9.24 3.45 -13.35
C ALA A 84 -10.65 4.04 -13.61
N TYR A 85 -11.36 4.45 -12.56
CA TYR A 85 -12.69 5.05 -12.68
C TYR A 85 -12.64 6.42 -13.37
N GLY A 86 -11.63 7.24 -13.10
CA GLY A 86 -11.45 8.53 -13.75
C GLY A 86 -11.20 8.39 -15.25
N GLY A 87 -10.35 7.43 -15.65
CA GLY A 87 -10.11 7.12 -17.07
C GLY A 87 -11.36 6.58 -17.77
N LEU A 88 -12.11 5.70 -17.12
CA LEU A 88 -13.36 5.18 -17.67
C LEU A 88 -14.42 6.27 -17.83
N LEU A 89 -14.64 7.09 -16.80
CA LEU A 89 -15.59 8.21 -16.84
C LEU A 89 -15.21 9.22 -17.92
N GLY A 90 -13.92 9.58 -18.00
CA GLY A 90 -13.39 10.44 -19.05
C GLY A 90 -13.61 9.84 -20.44
N GLY A 91 -13.40 8.53 -20.60
CA GLY A 91 -13.67 7.78 -21.83
C GLY A 91 -15.13 7.83 -22.26
N VAL A 92 -16.06 7.63 -21.32
CA VAL A 92 -17.52 7.72 -21.56
C VAL A 92 -17.92 9.12 -21.98
N ILE A 93 -17.42 10.16 -21.29
CA ILE A 93 -17.72 11.55 -21.65
C ILE A 93 -17.17 11.84 -23.05
N ALA A 94 -15.92 11.47 -23.32
CA ALA A 94 -15.26 11.70 -24.61
C ALA A 94 -15.96 10.97 -25.76
N SER A 95 -16.44 9.74 -25.54
CA SER A 95 -17.13 8.96 -26.57
C SER A 95 -18.53 9.49 -26.91
N LEU A 96 -19.14 10.27 -26.01
CA LEU A 96 -20.42 10.94 -26.23
C LEU A 96 -20.29 12.29 -26.96
N LEU A 97 -19.15 12.98 -26.87
CA LEU A 97 -18.94 14.27 -27.54
C LEU A 97 -19.27 14.23 -29.05
N PRO A 98 -18.86 13.21 -29.82
CA PRO A 98 -19.21 13.09 -31.23
C PRO A 98 -20.71 13.14 -31.51
N ILE A 99 -21.53 12.53 -30.65
CA ILE A 99 -22.99 12.47 -30.82
C ILE A 99 -23.64 13.81 -30.44
N VAL A 100 -23.05 14.53 -29.49
CA VAL A 100 -23.55 15.83 -29.03
C VAL A 100 -23.25 16.93 -30.05
N PHE A 101 -22.07 16.89 -30.68
CA PHE A 101 -21.60 17.95 -31.58
C PHE A 101 -21.76 17.63 -33.07
N TRP A 102 -21.89 16.36 -33.45
CA TRP A 102 -22.19 15.92 -34.81
C TRP A 102 -23.52 15.18 -34.84
N ASP A 103 -24.28 15.34 -35.92
CA ASP A 103 -25.54 14.62 -36.11
C ASP A 103 -25.36 13.10 -35.99
N VAL A 104 -26.44 12.42 -35.60
CA VAL A 104 -26.44 10.98 -35.40
C VAL A 104 -26.32 10.26 -36.74
N HIS A 105 -25.16 9.65 -36.96
CA HIS A 105 -24.87 8.83 -38.11
C HIS A 105 -24.29 7.49 -37.65
N TRP A 106 -24.36 6.47 -38.50
CA TRP A 106 -23.83 5.14 -38.15
C TRP A 106 -22.33 5.18 -37.77
N TRP A 107 -21.56 6.10 -38.36
CA TRP A 107 -20.14 6.26 -38.07
C TRP A 107 -19.88 6.92 -36.72
N THR A 108 -20.75 7.82 -36.23
CA THR A 108 -20.62 8.40 -34.87
C THR A 108 -20.90 7.34 -33.81
N VAL A 109 -21.84 6.43 -34.07
CA VAL A 109 -22.10 5.26 -33.21
C VAL A 109 -20.89 4.32 -33.18
N LEU A 110 -20.30 4.00 -34.34
CA LEU A 110 -19.07 3.19 -34.41
C LEU A 110 -17.93 3.86 -33.61
N LEU A 111 -17.76 5.17 -33.79
CA LEU A 111 -16.70 5.94 -33.13
C LEU A 111 -16.88 5.97 -31.61
N LEU A 112 -18.11 6.00 -31.10
CA LEU A 112 -18.40 5.84 -29.66
C LEU A 112 -17.84 4.52 -29.11
N PHE A 113 -18.11 3.39 -29.78
CA PHE A 113 -17.62 2.08 -29.31
C PHE A 113 -16.09 1.98 -29.41
N VAL A 114 -15.50 2.49 -30.50
CA VAL A 114 -14.04 2.53 -30.67
C VAL A 114 -13.39 3.36 -29.57
N MET A 115 -13.89 4.58 -29.31
CA MET A 115 -13.38 5.44 -28.26
C MET A 115 -13.52 4.80 -26.88
N LEU A 116 -14.65 4.14 -26.60
CA LEU A 116 -14.86 3.46 -25.34
C LEU A 116 -13.88 2.29 -25.15
N GLY A 117 -13.64 1.50 -26.20
CA GLY A 117 -12.66 0.42 -26.19
C GLY A 117 -11.23 0.93 -25.97
N VAL A 118 -10.83 1.98 -26.70
CA VAL A 118 -9.51 2.62 -26.55
C VAL A 118 -9.35 3.22 -25.16
N ALA A 119 -10.38 3.91 -24.64
CA ALA A 119 -10.34 4.49 -23.31
C ALA A 119 -10.26 3.43 -22.21
N TYR A 120 -10.98 2.32 -22.37
CA TYR A 120 -10.88 1.18 -21.44
C TYR A 120 -9.46 0.60 -21.39
N ILE A 121 -8.89 0.27 -22.56
CA ILE A 121 -7.53 -0.28 -22.67
C ILE A 121 -6.52 0.74 -22.13
N GLY A 122 -6.64 2.00 -22.54
CA GLY A 122 -5.76 3.08 -22.10
C GLY A 122 -5.82 3.31 -20.59
N ALA A 123 -7.01 3.38 -20.00
CA ALA A 123 -7.20 3.57 -18.57
C ALA A 123 -6.65 2.39 -17.75
N ALA A 124 -6.86 1.16 -18.21
CA ALA A 124 -6.31 -0.03 -17.55
C ALA A 124 -4.77 -0.02 -17.54
N ASN A 125 -4.14 0.26 -18.68
CA ASN A 125 -2.68 0.34 -18.78
C ASN A 125 -2.11 1.52 -17.99
N LEU A 126 -2.78 2.67 -18.06
CA LEU A 126 -2.36 3.88 -17.35
C LEU A 126 -2.45 3.69 -15.83
N ALA A 127 -3.53 3.07 -15.33
CA ALA A 127 -3.67 2.73 -13.92
C ALA A 127 -2.57 1.77 -13.46
N ASN A 128 -2.26 0.74 -14.26
CA ASN A 128 -1.22 -0.23 -13.93
C ASN A 128 0.20 0.37 -13.93
N THR A 129 0.46 1.37 -14.78
CA THR A 129 1.82 1.94 -14.90
C THR A 129 1.99 3.17 -14.02
N VAL A 130 1.15 4.17 -14.24
CA VAL A 130 1.24 5.48 -13.60
C VAL A 130 0.58 5.45 -12.23
N GLY A 131 -0.53 4.72 -12.07
CA GLY A 131 -1.19 4.54 -10.78
C GLY A 131 -0.28 3.86 -9.77
N ASP A 132 0.43 2.81 -10.17
CA ASP A 132 1.40 2.13 -9.32
C ASP A 132 2.58 3.05 -8.94
N ALA A 133 3.14 3.77 -9.91
CA ALA A 133 4.26 4.68 -9.64
C ALA A 133 3.87 5.84 -8.71
N LEU A 134 2.70 6.47 -8.95
CA LEU A 134 2.20 7.56 -8.11
C LEU A 134 1.77 7.07 -6.73
N GLY A 135 1.05 5.94 -6.68
CA GLY A 135 0.62 5.28 -5.45
C GLY A 135 1.81 4.94 -4.56
N TYR A 136 2.85 4.31 -5.13
CA TYR A 136 4.07 3.98 -4.41
C TYR A 136 4.79 5.22 -3.88
N ARG A 137 5.00 6.25 -4.72
CA ARG A 137 5.70 7.48 -4.28
C ARG A 137 4.96 8.21 -3.17
N TRP A 138 3.64 8.32 -3.27
CA TRP A 138 2.82 8.99 -2.27
C TRP A 138 2.73 8.17 -0.96
N GLY A 139 2.52 6.85 -1.08
CA GLY A 139 2.52 5.93 0.05
C GLY A 139 3.83 5.99 0.83
N GLN A 140 4.96 5.98 0.13
CA GLN A 140 6.29 6.11 0.74
C GLN A 140 6.49 7.45 1.45
N TRP A 141 5.96 8.56 0.92
CA TRP A 141 6.06 9.87 1.56
C TRP A 141 5.30 9.93 2.89
N GLU A 142 4.06 9.44 2.92
CA GLU A 142 3.27 9.42 4.16
C GLU A 142 3.88 8.46 5.19
N LYS A 143 4.31 7.27 4.75
CA LYS A 143 4.98 6.28 5.61
C LYS A 143 6.20 6.90 6.28
N ARG A 144 7.03 7.62 5.52
CA ARG A 144 8.17 8.39 6.05
C ARG A 144 7.74 9.41 7.10
N ARG A 145 6.70 10.19 6.83
CA ARG A 145 6.21 11.23 7.75
C ARG A 145 5.65 10.67 9.06
N ARG A 146 4.93 9.54 9.00
CA ARG A 146 4.42 8.87 10.21
C ARG A 146 5.53 8.18 10.99
N TRP A 147 6.47 7.57 10.28
CA TRP A 147 7.64 6.94 10.88
C TRP A 147 8.50 7.95 11.63
N GLN A 148 8.75 9.12 11.04
CA GLN A 148 9.46 10.21 11.70
C GLN A 148 8.78 10.66 13.00
N ARG A 149 7.45 10.77 12.98
CA ARG A 149 6.67 11.09 14.19
C ARG A 149 6.82 10.01 15.26
N LEU A 150 6.74 8.73 14.87
CA LEU A 150 6.95 7.62 15.80
C LEU A 150 8.35 7.63 16.41
N MET A 151 9.39 7.82 15.59
CA MET A 151 10.77 7.89 16.05
C MET A 151 11.00 9.09 16.99
N ALA A 152 10.36 10.23 16.71
CA ALA A 152 10.40 11.40 17.60
C ALA A 152 9.73 11.14 18.97
N GLN A 153 8.77 10.21 19.03
CA GLN A 153 8.06 9.82 20.27
C GLN A 153 8.76 8.69 21.05
N GLY A 154 9.95 8.24 20.61
CA GLY A 154 10.68 7.15 21.26
C GLY A 154 10.63 5.82 20.51
N GLY A 155 10.09 5.79 19.29
CA GLY A 155 10.18 4.66 18.37
C GLY A 155 9.43 3.41 18.83
N LEU A 156 9.98 2.24 18.52
CA LEU A 156 9.41 0.94 18.91
C LEU A 156 9.39 0.75 20.44
N GLU A 157 10.30 1.40 21.17
CA GLU A 157 10.37 1.31 22.62
C GLU A 157 9.19 2.04 23.29
N ALA A 158 8.68 3.10 22.66
CA ALA A 158 7.47 3.78 23.11
C ALA A 158 6.24 2.90 22.90
N LEU A 159 6.17 2.19 21.76
CA LEU A 159 5.08 1.25 21.47
C LEU A 159 5.10 0.03 22.40
N ARG A 160 6.27 -0.42 22.85
CA ARG A 160 6.37 -1.50 23.84
C ARG A 160 5.82 -1.09 25.21
N ARG A 161 5.97 0.18 25.58
CA ARG A 161 5.48 0.72 26.86
C ARG A 161 4.02 1.12 26.83
N ALA A 162 3.40 1.19 25.65
CA ALA A 162 1.98 1.46 25.51
C ALA A 162 1.19 0.20 25.94
N PRO A 163 0.21 0.32 26.85
CA PRO A 163 -0.58 -0.80 27.35
C PRO A 163 -1.55 -1.39 26.32
#